data_AF-A0A423VHE9-F1
#
_entry.id   AF-A0A423VHE9-F1
#
_cell.length_a   1.000
_cell.length_b   1.000
_cell.length_c   1.000
_cell.angle_alpha   90.00
_cell.angle_beta   90.00
_cell.angle_gamma   90.00
#
_symmetry.space_group_name_H-M   'P 1'
#
loop_
_entity.id
_entity.type
_entity.pdbx_description
1 polymer ?
#
loop_
_entity_poly.entity_id
_entity_poly.type
_entity_poly.pdbx_seq_one_letter_code
_entity_poly.pdbx_strand_id
1 'polypeptide(L)'
;MRSPAFSSSSSSPRSSLGPWSPSVPGLSSKFRNRVPTQMRRCLPIYLGFLVIFLVIANADLLTVSVPRGSSPVFKRGPDTKYRSSPTMPRVPLAQGFPKKIWQTWKTDPLHFEERDSSTARSWLQKNPDFRYEVLTDNNDLGYVEQHFGPGGFDRPDIVEMYRNINATIIKADLLRYMVMYAEGGVYADIDVEALKPVSRFIPDHRYAEEDIDMVIGVEIDQPQFKDHPILGKKSQSFCQWTFMARPGVPVMMRLIENIMGWLDGLARQQGVPISEVVLDFDQVISGTGPSAFTAAIIKEMNDNRPPGTVEINWDTFHELDESKVVSRVLVLDVEAFAAGQGHSDSGNHNARGALVKHHYHASNWPSRHPRYNHPAYGPVEQCNWEPNCVAKWDADTAAFALLSEEEQKKLVQDIQVKAQAQQEQELFLERIAQQEILQQQQVQADQQRPLQAETPQKEDQQPPVHLGEQEPEQKP
;
A
#
# COMPACT_ATOMS: atom_id res chain seq x y z
N MET A 1 49.80 50.25 -12.53
CA MET A 1 51.20 49.86 -12.28
C MET A 1 51.38 49.57 -10.79
N ARG A 2 51.81 48.34 -10.47
CA ARG A 2 52.56 47.86 -9.29
C ARG A 2 51.96 47.97 -7.86
N SER A 3 51.65 46.78 -7.33
CA SER A 3 51.80 46.36 -5.91
C SER A 3 53.25 46.53 -5.39
N PRO A 4 53.52 46.43 -4.07
CA PRO A 4 53.66 45.15 -3.32
C PRO A 4 52.99 45.16 -1.90
N ALA A 5 52.43 44.07 -1.35
CA ALA A 5 52.99 42.95 -0.54
C ALA A 5 53.77 43.42 0.72
N PHE A 6 53.50 43.03 1.98
CA PHE A 6 53.49 41.68 2.62
C PHE A 6 52.98 41.73 4.10
N SER A 7 52.41 40.61 4.59
CA SER A 7 52.40 39.95 5.95
C SER A 7 52.38 40.78 7.26
N SER A 8 51.81 40.38 8.42
CA SER A 8 51.54 39.08 9.05
C SER A 8 50.63 39.24 10.31
N SER A 9 49.96 38.13 10.66
CA SER A 9 49.46 37.68 11.98
C SER A 9 49.56 38.56 13.24
N SER A 10 48.45 38.67 13.98
CA SER A 10 48.49 38.64 15.45
C SER A 10 47.25 37.96 16.05
N SER A 11 47.50 37.31 17.18
CA SER A 11 46.70 36.31 17.86
C SER A 11 46.26 36.81 19.23
N SER A 12 44.99 36.58 19.58
CA SER A 12 44.42 36.28 20.92
C SER A 12 44.59 37.31 22.08
N PRO A 13 43.71 37.33 23.10
CA PRO A 13 43.80 36.36 24.19
C PRO A 13 42.47 35.79 24.70
N ARG A 14 42.56 34.54 25.15
CA ARG A 14 41.63 33.84 26.03
C ARG A 14 41.60 34.50 27.41
N SER A 15 40.45 34.46 28.08
CA SER A 15 40.38 34.36 29.54
C SER A 15 39.85 32.99 29.94
N SER A 16 40.48 32.44 30.96
CA SER A 16 40.45 31.06 31.42
C SER A 16 40.05 31.03 32.89
N LEU A 17 39.10 30.17 33.24
CA LEU A 17 38.96 29.55 34.55
C LEU A 17 38.72 28.06 34.32
N GLY A 18 39.66 27.21 34.74
CA GLY A 18 39.48 25.76 34.85
C GLY A 18 39.15 25.38 36.29
N PRO A 19 39.58 24.21 36.79
CA PRO A 19 39.64 22.87 36.19
C PRO A 19 38.59 21.96 36.88
N TRP A 20 38.58 20.65 36.62
CA TRP A 20 37.68 19.60 37.16
C TRP A 20 36.47 19.28 36.28
N SER A 21 36.70 18.44 35.26
CA SER A 21 35.84 17.28 34.95
C SER A 21 36.58 16.35 33.96
N PRO A 22 36.58 15.02 34.17
CA PRO A 22 37.40 14.08 33.41
C PRO A 22 36.86 13.87 31.99
N SER A 23 37.73 14.02 31.01
CA SER A 23 37.50 13.67 29.61
C SER A 23 37.55 12.14 29.43
N VAL A 24 36.41 11.53 29.11
CA VAL A 24 36.33 10.13 28.66
C VAL A 24 36.61 10.09 27.15
N PRO A 25 37.56 9.27 26.65
CA PRO A 25 37.75 9.08 25.22
C PRO A 25 36.51 8.43 24.62
N GLY A 26 35.81 9.14 23.73
CA GLY A 26 34.69 8.62 22.97
C GLY A 26 35.12 7.52 22.00
N LEU A 27 35.15 6.28 22.47
CA LEU A 27 35.44 5.07 21.68
C LEU A 27 34.23 4.58 20.86
N SER A 28 33.28 5.45 20.53
CA SER A 28 32.01 5.07 19.89
C SER A 28 31.91 5.43 18.39
N SER A 29 32.86 6.16 17.80
CA SER A 29 32.76 6.57 16.38
C SER A 29 33.44 5.64 15.37
N LYS A 30 34.19 4.61 15.81
CA LYS A 30 34.96 3.73 14.90
C LYS A 30 34.43 2.29 14.73
N PHE A 31 33.32 1.91 15.38
CA PHE A 31 32.70 0.58 15.21
C PHE A 31 31.27 0.59 14.67
N ARG A 32 30.77 1.76 14.25
CA ARG A 32 29.35 1.93 13.87
C ARG A 32 28.93 1.18 12.60
N ASN A 33 29.87 0.65 11.81
CA ASN A 33 29.60 -0.03 10.52
C ASN A 33 30.14 -1.48 10.39
N ARG A 34 30.23 -2.27 11.47
CA ARG A 34 30.68 -3.68 11.34
C ARG A 34 29.82 -4.77 11.97
N VAL A 35 28.60 -4.47 12.44
CA VAL A 35 27.71 -5.49 13.01
C VAL A 35 26.26 -5.29 12.57
N PRO A 36 25.61 -6.29 11.94
CA PRO A 36 24.20 -6.26 11.53
C PRO A 36 23.24 -5.99 12.69
N THR A 37 22.13 -5.31 12.43
CA THR A 37 21.16 -4.79 13.43
C THR A 37 20.55 -5.90 14.30
N GLN A 38 20.40 -7.11 13.75
CA GLN A 38 19.91 -8.30 14.44
C GLN A 38 20.80 -8.69 15.64
N MET A 39 22.11 -8.51 15.54
CA MET A 39 23.05 -8.80 16.63
C MET A 39 23.09 -7.71 17.71
N ARG A 40 22.73 -6.45 17.38
CA ARG A 40 22.66 -5.37 18.37
C ARG A 40 21.46 -5.53 19.32
N ARG A 41 20.36 -6.11 18.85
CA ARG A 41 19.17 -6.40 19.66
C ARG A 41 19.34 -7.63 20.56
N CYS A 42 20.12 -8.63 20.14
CA CYS A 42 20.37 -9.82 20.95
C CYS A 42 21.47 -9.64 22.00
N LEU A 43 22.38 -8.68 21.85
CA LEU A 43 23.46 -8.44 22.82
C LEU A 43 22.95 -8.17 24.27
N PRO A 44 21.96 -7.30 24.50
CA PRO A 44 21.38 -7.11 25.84
C PRO A 44 20.62 -8.34 26.32
N ILE A 45 20.04 -9.14 25.41
CA ILE A 45 19.36 -10.40 25.74
C ILE A 45 20.38 -11.43 26.23
N TYR A 46 21.52 -11.59 25.54
CA TYR A 46 22.61 -12.49 25.96
C TYR A 46 23.27 -12.03 27.27
N LEU A 47 23.44 -10.72 27.47
CA LEU A 47 23.88 -10.17 28.76
C LEU A 47 22.86 -10.43 29.87
N GLY A 48 21.56 -10.32 29.57
CA GLY A 48 20.47 -10.68 30.49
C GLY A 48 20.51 -12.16 30.87
N PHE A 49 20.67 -13.06 29.90
CA PHE A 49 20.85 -14.49 30.16
C PHE A 49 22.11 -14.79 30.97
N LEU A 50 23.21 -14.08 30.72
CA LEU A 50 24.45 -14.22 31.51
C LEU A 50 24.23 -13.80 32.97
N VAL A 51 23.52 -12.70 33.21
CA VAL A 51 23.18 -12.23 34.56
C VAL A 51 22.23 -13.21 35.26
N ILE A 52 21.19 -13.69 34.58
CA ILE A 52 20.26 -14.70 35.12
C ILE A 52 21.01 -15.99 35.45
N PHE A 53 21.90 -16.44 34.56
CA PHE A 53 22.75 -17.61 34.79
C PHE A 53 23.65 -17.41 36.00
N LEU A 54 24.29 -16.24 36.17
CA LEU A 54 25.10 -15.91 37.33
C LEU A 54 24.26 -15.85 38.62
N VAL A 55 23.03 -15.34 38.58
CA VAL A 55 22.11 -15.33 39.72
C VAL A 55 21.69 -16.75 40.12
N ILE A 56 21.37 -17.61 39.15
CA ILE A 56 21.01 -19.01 39.39
C ILE A 56 22.22 -19.81 39.90
N ALA A 57 23.41 -19.61 39.31
CA ALA A 57 24.65 -20.28 39.70
C ALA A 57 25.15 -19.84 41.09
N ASN A 58 24.69 -18.70 41.60
CA ASN A 58 24.98 -18.21 42.95
C ASN A 58 23.73 -18.17 43.85
N ALA A 59 22.66 -18.91 43.50
CA ALA A 59 21.41 -18.89 44.24
C ALA A 59 21.53 -19.41 45.69
N ASP A 60 22.55 -20.21 46.00
CA ASP A 60 22.85 -20.68 47.36
C ASP A 60 23.28 -19.54 48.32
N LEU A 61 23.70 -18.38 47.80
CA LEU A 61 24.03 -17.17 48.58
C LEU A 61 22.80 -16.31 48.93
N LEU A 62 21.64 -16.58 48.34
CA LEU A 62 20.42 -15.76 48.47
C LEU A 62 19.21 -16.63 48.87
N THR A 63 19.32 -17.33 50.00
CA THR A 63 18.17 -18.04 50.59
C THR A 63 17.37 -17.09 51.50
N VAL A 64 16.27 -16.56 50.99
CA VAL A 64 15.18 -16.00 51.80
C VAL A 64 13.90 -16.78 51.52
N SER A 65 13.29 -17.25 52.60
CA SER A 65 12.23 -18.26 52.67
C SER A 65 10.90 -17.83 52.04
N VAL A 66 10.25 -18.74 51.30
CA VAL A 66 8.90 -18.57 50.73
C VAL A 66 7.86 -19.30 51.61
N PRO A 67 6.74 -18.66 51.98
CA PRO A 67 5.54 -19.37 52.43
C PRO A 67 4.56 -19.60 51.26
N ARG A 68 4.06 -20.82 51.16
CA ARG A 68 2.95 -21.24 50.28
C ARG A 68 1.60 -20.75 50.83
N GLY A 69 0.76 -20.21 49.95
CA GLY A 69 -0.64 -19.88 50.24
C GLY A 69 -1.54 -20.28 49.07
N SER A 70 -2.59 -21.03 49.39
CA SER A 70 -3.48 -21.77 48.48
C SER A 70 -4.86 -21.11 48.31
N SER A 71 -5.44 -21.28 47.11
CA SER A 71 -6.89 -21.36 46.77
C SER A 71 -7.67 -20.05 46.50
N PRO A 72 -8.85 -20.10 45.82
CA PRO A 72 -9.23 -20.86 44.62
C PRO A 72 -10.01 -20.03 43.56
N VAL A 73 -10.22 -20.65 42.40
CA VAL A 73 -10.93 -20.17 41.19
C VAL A 73 -12.44 -20.01 41.41
N PHE A 74 -13.00 -18.84 41.07
CA PHE A 74 -14.46 -18.59 41.01
C PHE A 74 -15.01 -18.81 39.60
N LYS A 75 -15.96 -19.75 39.47
CA LYS A 75 -16.85 -19.91 38.30
C LYS A 75 -17.98 -18.87 38.36
N ARG A 76 -18.24 -18.15 37.26
CA ARG A 76 -19.43 -17.28 37.11
C ARG A 76 -20.59 -18.06 36.46
N GLY A 77 -21.78 -17.96 37.06
CA GLY A 77 -23.05 -18.32 36.44
C GLY A 77 -23.66 -17.15 35.66
N PRO A 78 -24.71 -17.39 34.85
CA PRO A 78 -25.24 -16.40 33.91
C PRO A 78 -26.42 -15.58 34.47
N ASP A 79 -26.78 -14.56 33.69
CA ASP A 79 -28.04 -13.82 33.63
C ASP A 79 -28.24 -12.59 34.52
N THR A 80 -28.10 -11.42 33.88
CA THR A 80 -29.09 -10.33 34.04
C THR A 80 -29.27 -9.58 32.72
N LYS A 81 -30.54 -9.45 32.33
CA LYS A 81 -31.06 -8.81 31.12
C LYS A 81 -30.74 -7.31 31.10
N TYR A 82 -30.04 -6.82 30.08
CA TYR A 82 -29.92 -5.40 29.77
C TYR A 82 -30.65 -5.09 28.46
N ARG A 83 -31.40 -3.99 28.48
CA ARG A 83 -32.32 -3.53 27.42
C ARG A 83 -31.66 -2.36 26.70
N SER A 84 -31.39 -2.46 25.39
CA SER A 84 -30.94 -1.31 24.58
C SER A 84 -31.13 -1.50 23.06
N SER A 85 -31.88 -0.56 22.48
CA SER A 85 -31.86 -0.01 21.09
C SER A 85 -32.25 -0.89 19.88
N PRO A 86 -32.74 -0.27 18.78
CA PRO A 86 -33.48 -0.95 17.71
C PRO A 86 -32.57 -1.97 17.02
N THR A 87 -33.02 -3.21 17.02
CA THR A 87 -32.26 -4.35 16.52
C THR A 87 -32.28 -4.29 15.00
N MET A 88 -31.15 -3.90 14.39
CA MET A 88 -30.88 -4.20 12.97
C MET A 88 -31.12 -5.69 12.74
N PRO A 89 -31.66 -6.12 11.58
CA PRO A 89 -31.82 -7.54 11.28
C PRO A 89 -30.48 -8.24 11.43
N ARG A 90 -30.33 -9.04 12.49
CA ARG A 90 -29.11 -9.82 12.73
C ARG A 90 -29.15 -11.00 11.77
N VAL A 91 -28.43 -10.90 10.66
CA VAL A 91 -28.05 -12.08 9.88
C VAL A 91 -27.28 -12.99 10.85
N PRO A 92 -27.72 -14.24 11.10
CA PRO A 92 -26.93 -15.17 11.88
C PRO A 92 -25.56 -15.33 11.23
N LEU A 93 -24.48 -15.04 11.96
CA LEU A 93 -23.13 -15.24 11.45
C LEU A 93 -22.99 -16.70 11.00
N ALA A 94 -22.59 -16.91 9.75
CA ALA A 94 -22.44 -18.24 9.17
C ALA A 94 -21.41 -19.08 9.96
N GLN A 95 -21.61 -20.40 9.98
CA GLN A 95 -20.65 -21.34 10.55
C GLN A 95 -19.43 -21.43 9.63
N GLY A 96 -18.36 -20.73 9.99
CA GLY A 96 -17.14 -20.59 9.18
C GLY A 96 -17.14 -19.39 8.21
N PHE A 97 -15.96 -19.02 7.70
CA PHE A 97 -15.86 -18.06 6.60
C PHE A 97 -16.37 -18.69 5.29
N PRO A 98 -17.24 -17.99 4.52
CA PRO A 98 -17.69 -18.48 3.22
C PRO A 98 -16.52 -18.73 2.26
N LYS A 99 -16.51 -19.88 1.59
CA LYS A 99 -15.53 -20.20 0.54
C LYS A 99 -15.88 -19.54 -0.79
N LYS A 100 -16.02 -18.22 -0.78
CA LYS A 100 -16.26 -17.39 -1.96
C LYS A 100 -15.16 -16.32 -2.10
N ILE A 101 -14.68 -16.11 -3.31
CA ILE A 101 -13.76 -15.03 -3.66
C ILE A 101 -14.52 -14.09 -4.59
N TRP A 102 -14.57 -12.83 -4.19
CA TRP A 102 -15.22 -11.75 -4.92
C TRP A 102 -14.17 -10.80 -5.48
N GLN A 103 -14.31 -10.49 -6.76
CA GLN A 103 -13.68 -9.32 -7.36
C GLN A 103 -14.76 -8.47 -8.03
N THR A 104 -14.46 -7.19 -8.24
CA THR A 104 -15.31 -6.30 -9.04
C THR A 104 -14.50 -5.79 -10.22
N TRP A 105 -15.13 -5.75 -11.40
CA TRP A 105 -14.48 -5.20 -12.59
C TRP A 105 -15.48 -4.60 -13.57
N LYS A 106 -15.00 -4.05 -14.68
CA LYS A 106 -15.86 -3.42 -15.69
C LYS A 106 -16.58 -4.47 -16.54
N THR A 107 -15.86 -5.52 -16.91
CA THR A 107 -16.30 -6.56 -17.85
C THR A 107 -16.30 -7.93 -17.18
N ASP A 108 -16.93 -8.91 -17.82
CA ASP A 108 -16.95 -10.29 -17.34
C ASP A 108 -15.62 -11.03 -17.65
N PRO A 109 -15.36 -12.19 -17.00
CA PRO A 109 -14.10 -12.92 -17.16
C PRO A 109 -13.75 -13.37 -18.58
N LEU A 110 -14.71 -13.47 -19.51
CA LEU A 110 -14.43 -13.83 -20.91
C LEU A 110 -13.79 -12.68 -21.68
N HIS A 111 -13.94 -11.45 -21.19
CA HIS A 111 -13.44 -10.21 -21.80
C HIS A 111 -12.32 -9.55 -20.97
N PHE A 112 -11.72 -10.27 -20.03
CA PHE A 112 -10.55 -9.79 -19.29
C PHE A 112 -9.35 -9.62 -20.22
N GLU A 113 -8.60 -8.53 -20.01
CA GLU A 113 -7.25 -8.42 -20.52
C GLU A 113 -6.36 -9.49 -19.87
N GLU A 114 -5.23 -9.84 -20.53
CA GLU A 114 -4.33 -10.90 -20.05
C GLU A 114 -3.87 -10.67 -18.60
N ARG A 115 -3.55 -9.41 -18.28
CA ARG A 115 -3.18 -8.95 -16.93
C ARG A 115 -4.24 -9.29 -15.88
N ASP A 116 -5.49 -8.92 -16.11
CA ASP A 116 -6.59 -9.11 -15.16
C ASP A 116 -6.99 -10.59 -15.08
N SER A 117 -6.88 -11.31 -16.20
CA SER A 117 -7.07 -12.77 -16.23
C SER A 117 -5.98 -13.49 -15.43
N SER A 118 -4.74 -12.99 -15.45
CA SER A 118 -3.63 -13.60 -14.71
C SER A 118 -3.80 -13.50 -13.19
N THR A 119 -4.23 -12.33 -12.69
CA THR A 119 -4.51 -12.11 -11.28
C THR A 119 -5.73 -12.90 -10.84
N ALA A 120 -6.84 -12.87 -11.59
CA ALA A 120 -8.02 -13.69 -11.33
C ALA A 120 -7.71 -15.20 -11.26
N ARG A 121 -6.90 -15.72 -12.18
CA ARG A 121 -6.49 -17.14 -12.18
C ARG A 121 -5.65 -17.51 -10.97
N SER A 122 -4.83 -16.59 -10.45
CA SER A 122 -4.02 -16.87 -9.25
C SER A 122 -4.90 -17.26 -8.05
N TRP A 123 -6.03 -16.57 -7.88
CA TRP A 123 -7.00 -16.87 -6.82
C TRP A 123 -7.59 -18.28 -6.96
N LEU A 124 -8.03 -18.65 -8.17
CA LEU A 124 -8.56 -19.99 -8.46
C LEU A 124 -7.51 -21.10 -8.28
N GLN A 125 -6.27 -20.86 -8.73
CA GLN A 125 -5.19 -21.86 -8.63
C GLN A 125 -4.77 -22.11 -7.19
N LYS A 126 -4.73 -21.07 -6.35
CA LYS A 126 -4.37 -21.22 -4.93
C LYS A 126 -5.53 -21.75 -4.09
N ASN A 127 -6.77 -21.54 -4.50
CA ASN A 127 -7.97 -21.84 -3.73
C ASN A 127 -8.97 -22.68 -4.54
N PRO A 128 -8.63 -23.93 -4.92
CA PRO A 128 -9.44 -24.75 -5.81
C PRO A 128 -10.81 -25.14 -5.24
N ASP A 129 -11.00 -25.00 -3.93
CA ASP A 129 -12.25 -25.27 -3.22
C ASP A 129 -13.12 -24.01 -3.01
N PHE A 130 -12.68 -22.85 -3.51
CA PHE A 130 -13.44 -21.60 -3.43
C PHE A 130 -14.23 -21.36 -4.72
N ARG A 131 -15.44 -20.83 -4.55
CA ARG A 131 -16.22 -20.30 -5.66
C ARG A 131 -15.73 -18.89 -5.99
N TYR A 132 -15.34 -18.66 -7.24
CA TYR A 132 -14.91 -17.35 -7.72
C TYR A 132 -16.10 -16.63 -8.37
N GLU A 133 -16.28 -15.36 -8.04
CA GLU A 133 -17.35 -14.51 -8.54
C GLU A 133 -16.80 -13.14 -8.93
N VAL A 134 -17.37 -12.59 -10.01
CA VAL A 134 -17.06 -11.22 -10.46
C VAL A 134 -18.36 -10.46 -10.66
N LEU A 135 -18.48 -9.34 -9.97
CA LEU A 135 -19.50 -8.34 -10.28
C LEU A 135 -18.94 -7.33 -11.28
N THR A 136 -19.80 -6.95 -12.21
CA THR A 136 -19.48 -6.11 -13.36
C THR A 136 -20.38 -4.90 -13.42
N ASP A 137 -19.99 -3.88 -14.17
CA ASP A 137 -20.83 -2.69 -14.44
C ASP A 137 -22.22 -3.04 -15.01
N ASN A 138 -22.39 -4.24 -15.58
CA ASN A 138 -23.65 -4.69 -16.17
C ASN A 138 -24.57 -5.46 -15.20
N ASN A 139 -24.06 -5.95 -14.07
CA ASN A 139 -24.82 -6.79 -13.15
C ASN A 139 -24.78 -6.33 -11.69
N ASP A 140 -24.01 -5.28 -11.37
CA ASP A 140 -23.88 -4.72 -10.03
C ASP A 140 -25.22 -4.25 -9.44
N LEU A 141 -26.02 -3.50 -10.19
CA LEU A 141 -27.32 -3.00 -9.73
C LEU A 141 -28.30 -4.17 -9.49
N GLY A 142 -28.28 -5.18 -10.36
CA GLY A 142 -29.10 -6.37 -10.18
C GLY A 142 -28.74 -7.14 -8.91
N TYR A 143 -27.45 -7.24 -8.60
CA TYR A 143 -26.97 -7.80 -7.33
C TYR A 143 -27.46 -6.99 -6.12
N VAL A 144 -27.32 -5.66 -6.18
CA VAL A 144 -27.77 -4.76 -5.10
C VAL A 144 -29.29 -4.86 -4.90
N GLU A 145 -30.08 -4.85 -5.97
CA GLU A 145 -31.54 -5.02 -5.92
C GLU A 145 -31.95 -6.36 -5.33
N GLN A 146 -31.25 -7.45 -5.69
CA GLN A 146 -31.52 -8.79 -5.17
C GLN A 146 -31.27 -8.86 -3.66
N HIS A 147 -30.14 -8.33 -3.18
CA HIS A 147 -29.72 -8.49 -1.79
C HIS A 147 -30.27 -7.41 -0.85
N PHE A 148 -30.42 -6.17 -1.31
CA PHE A 148 -30.86 -5.04 -0.48
C PHE A 148 -32.29 -4.59 -0.79
N GLY A 149 -32.93 -5.09 -1.85
CA GLY A 149 -34.33 -4.81 -2.13
C GLY A 149 -35.31 -5.53 -1.18
N PRO A 150 -36.63 -5.42 -1.44
CA PRO A 150 -37.68 -5.96 -0.56
C PRO A 150 -37.61 -7.47 -0.29
N GLY A 151 -36.98 -8.24 -1.19
CA GLY A 151 -36.80 -9.69 -1.04
C GLY A 151 -35.55 -10.10 -0.25
N GLY A 152 -34.67 -9.15 0.08
CA GLY A 152 -33.42 -9.37 0.79
C GLY A 152 -33.41 -8.70 2.16
N PHE A 153 -32.54 -7.72 2.36
CA PHE A 153 -32.42 -6.95 3.60
C PHE A 153 -33.50 -5.87 3.78
N ASP A 154 -34.37 -5.66 2.78
CA ASP A 154 -35.43 -4.64 2.79
C ASP A 154 -34.91 -3.24 3.11
N ARG A 155 -33.88 -2.84 2.36
CA ARG A 155 -33.19 -1.54 2.40
C ARG A 155 -33.32 -0.81 1.06
N PRO A 156 -34.55 -0.40 0.67
CA PRO A 156 -34.77 0.30 -0.58
C PRO A 156 -33.99 1.63 -0.68
N ASP A 157 -33.66 2.25 0.46
CA ASP A 157 -32.80 3.42 0.55
C ASP A 157 -31.36 3.16 0.07
N ILE A 158 -30.81 1.98 0.38
CA ILE A 158 -29.50 1.55 -0.12
C ILE A 158 -29.55 1.34 -1.64
N VAL A 159 -30.60 0.69 -2.14
CA VAL A 159 -30.79 0.43 -3.57
C VAL A 159 -30.91 1.74 -4.35
N GLU A 160 -31.72 2.67 -3.85
CA GLU A 160 -31.93 3.98 -4.48
C GLU A 160 -30.64 4.82 -4.50
N MET A 161 -29.91 4.87 -3.37
CA MET A 161 -28.60 5.51 -3.32
C MET A 161 -27.65 4.91 -4.37
N TYR A 162 -27.50 3.59 -4.39
CA TYR A 162 -26.58 2.91 -5.30
C TYR A 162 -26.89 3.22 -6.77
N ARG A 163 -28.17 3.23 -7.13
CA ARG A 163 -28.64 3.59 -8.47
C ARG A 163 -28.23 5.00 -8.87
N ASN A 164 -28.27 5.94 -7.93
CA ASN A 164 -28.03 7.36 -8.18
C ASN A 164 -26.56 7.79 -8.13
N ILE A 165 -25.62 6.90 -7.78
CA ILE A 165 -24.18 7.21 -7.81
C ILE A 165 -23.66 7.08 -9.25
N ASN A 166 -23.08 8.17 -9.78
CA ASN A 166 -22.37 8.16 -11.07
C ASN A 166 -20.86 7.99 -10.93
N ALA A 167 -20.27 8.37 -9.79
CA ALA A 167 -18.85 8.24 -9.55
C ALA A 167 -18.47 6.74 -9.45
N THR A 168 -17.82 6.21 -10.48
CA THR A 168 -17.52 4.78 -10.60
C THR A 168 -16.67 4.24 -9.45
N ILE A 169 -15.75 5.05 -8.92
CA ILE A 169 -14.92 4.66 -7.77
C ILE A 169 -15.76 4.50 -6.49
N ILE A 170 -16.72 5.40 -6.27
CA ILE A 170 -17.64 5.35 -5.14
C ILE A 170 -18.56 4.13 -5.23
N LYS A 171 -19.04 3.80 -6.44
CA LYS A 171 -19.79 2.56 -6.68
C LYS A 171 -18.96 1.33 -6.34
N ALA A 172 -17.73 1.24 -6.84
CA ALA A 172 -16.86 0.10 -6.57
C ALA A 172 -16.55 -0.07 -5.07
N ASP A 173 -16.23 1.03 -4.38
CA ASP A 173 -15.99 1.04 -2.94
C ASP A 173 -17.25 0.61 -2.15
N LEU A 174 -18.42 1.11 -2.53
CA LEU A 174 -19.65 0.76 -1.83
C LEU A 174 -20.06 -0.70 -2.11
N LEU A 175 -19.91 -1.16 -3.36
CA LEU A 175 -20.25 -2.51 -3.78
C LEU A 175 -19.43 -3.57 -3.02
N ARG A 176 -18.13 -3.34 -2.79
CA ARG A 176 -17.33 -4.30 -2.01
C ARG A 176 -17.86 -4.47 -0.59
N TYR A 177 -18.27 -3.39 0.07
CA TYR A 177 -18.83 -3.49 1.43
C TYR A 177 -20.20 -4.15 1.44
N MET A 178 -21.03 -3.87 0.42
CA MET A 178 -22.33 -4.50 0.23
C MET A 178 -22.21 -6.02 0.05
N VAL A 179 -21.30 -6.47 -0.82
CA VAL A 179 -21.01 -7.90 -1.05
C VAL A 179 -20.54 -8.56 0.24
N MET A 180 -19.60 -7.92 0.94
CA MET A 180 -19.03 -8.49 2.16
C MET A 180 -20.02 -8.52 3.34
N TYR A 181 -20.98 -7.58 3.38
CA TYR A 181 -22.10 -7.68 4.30
C TYR A 181 -23.08 -8.81 3.90
N ALA A 182 -23.44 -8.88 2.62
CA ALA A 182 -24.49 -9.78 2.15
C ALA A 182 -24.08 -11.26 2.20
N GLU A 183 -22.88 -11.55 1.72
CA GLU A 183 -22.43 -12.93 1.51
C GLU A 183 -21.10 -13.26 2.20
N GLY A 184 -20.28 -12.25 2.53
CA GLY A 184 -18.96 -12.46 3.10
C GLY A 184 -18.03 -13.25 2.16
N GLY A 185 -17.06 -13.94 2.77
CA GLY A 185 -15.98 -14.61 2.05
C GLY A 185 -14.75 -13.72 1.96
N VAL A 186 -14.06 -13.74 0.83
CA VAL A 186 -12.88 -12.91 0.56
C VAL A 186 -13.22 -11.92 -0.55
N TYR A 187 -12.93 -10.65 -0.33
CA TYR A 187 -12.89 -9.65 -1.38
C TYR A 187 -11.45 -9.35 -1.76
N ALA A 188 -11.19 -9.15 -3.05
CA ALA A 188 -9.95 -8.61 -3.57
C ALA A 188 -10.21 -7.73 -4.80
N ASP A 189 -9.47 -6.62 -4.96
CA ASP A 189 -9.49 -5.86 -6.21
C ASP A 189 -8.94 -6.70 -7.38
N ILE A 190 -9.33 -6.37 -8.62
CA ILE A 190 -9.03 -7.20 -9.80
C ILE A 190 -7.53 -7.37 -10.05
N ASP A 191 -6.72 -6.36 -9.71
CA ASP A 191 -5.26 -6.35 -9.87
C ASP A 191 -4.52 -6.82 -8.62
N VAL A 192 -5.19 -7.59 -7.76
CA VAL A 192 -4.58 -8.30 -6.66
C VAL A 192 -4.31 -9.75 -7.05
N GLU A 193 -3.04 -10.14 -6.96
CA GLU A 193 -2.57 -11.51 -7.14
C GLU A 193 -2.53 -12.26 -5.79
N ALA A 194 -3.04 -13.48 -5.77
CA ALA A 194 -2.90 -14.38 -4.62
C ALA A 194 -1.53 -15.08 -4.65
N LEU A 195 -0.64 -14.70 -3.73
CA LEU A 195 0.66 -15.36 -3.56
C LEU A 195 0.52 -16.67 -2.78
N LYS A 196 -0.39 -16.69 -1.80
CA LYS A 196 -0.68 -17.80 -0.88
C LYS A 196 -2.18 -18.12 -0.86
N PRO A 197 -2.58 -19.35 -0.49
CA PRO A 197 -3.99 -19.69 -0.33
C PRO A 197 -4.62 -18.92 0.86
N VAL A 198 -5.94 -18.69 0.79
CA VAL A 198 -6.76 -18.03 1.82
C VAL A 198 -6.67 -18.75 3.16
N SER A 199 -6.43 -20.06 3.16
CA SER A 199 -6.20 -20.84 4.39
C SER A 199 -5.00 -20.34 5.21
N ARG A 200 -4.15 -19.47 4.65
CA ARG A 200 -3.02 -18.83 5.35
C ARG A 200 -3.37 -17.46 5.95
N PHE A 201 -4.55 -16.91 5.68
CA PHE A 201 -4.96 -15.59 6.18
C PHE A 201 -5.16 -15.60 7.69
N ILE A 202 -5.48 -16.77 8.27
CA ILE A 202 -5.48 -16.99 9.71
C ILE A 202 -4.26 -17.85 10.03
N PRO A 203 -3.24 -17.34 10.76
CA PRO A 203 -2.06 -18.12 11.09
C PRO A 203 -2.39 -19.40 11.85
N ASP A 204 -1.96 -20.54 11.29
CA ASP A 204 -2.18 -21.87 11.85
C ASP A 204 -1.82 -21.94 13.34
N HIS A 205 -2.66 -22.59 14.14
CA HIS A 205 -2.45 -22.86 15.58
C HIS A 205 -2.36 -21.64 16.51
N ARG A 206 -2.47 -20.41 16.00
CA ARG A 206 -2.42 -19.19 16.81
C ARG A 206 -3.80 -18.68 17.21
N TYR A 207 -4.78 -18.84 16.33
CA TYR A 207 -6.15 -18.37 16.55
C TYR A 207 -7.16 -19.45 16.19
N ALA A 208 -8.27 -19.44 16.92
CA ALA A 208 -9.44 -20.22 16.60
C ALA A 208 -10.31 -19.41 15.63
N GLU A 209 -10.77 -20.03 14.53
CA GLU A 209 -11.54 -19.34 13.50
C GLU A 209 -12.88 -18.80 14.06
N GLU A 210 -13.47 -19.50 15.03
CA GLU A 210 -14.69 -19.11 15.73
C GLU A 210 -14.57 -17.81 16.53
N ASP A 211 -13.35 -17.37 16.84
CA ASP A 211 -13.10 -16.11 17.55
C ASP A 211 -12.96 -14.91 16.61
N ILE A 212 -13.02 -15.15 15.30
CA ILE A 212 -12.74 -14.16 14.27
C ILE A 212 -13.97 -14.01 13.35
N ASP A 213 -14.43 -12.78 13.20
CA ASP A 213 -15.52 -12.42 12.28
C ASP A 213 -15.00 -11.73 11.01
N MET A 214 -13.79 -11.15 11.07
CA MET A 214 -13.17 -10.44 9.96
C MET A 214 -11.64 -10.53 10.03
N VAL A 215 -10.98 -10.64 8.88
CA VAL A 215 -9.52 -10.58 8.72
C VAL A 215 -9.17 -9.42 7.80
N ILE A 216 -8.33 -8.52 8.29
CA ILE A 216 -7.82 -7.34 7.58
C ILE A 216 -6.31 -7.24 7.74
N GLY A 217 -5.65 -6.48 6.87
CA GLY A 217 -4.23 -6.15 7.00
C GLY A 217 -4.03 -4.65 7.23
N VAL A 218 -2.92 -4.27 7.84
CA VAL A 218 -2.47 -2.86 7.82
C VAL A 218 -1.94 -2.54 6.41
N GLU A 219 -2.30 -1.38 5.86
CA GLU A 219 -1.84 -0.91 4.55
C GLU A 219 -0.77 0.17 4.69
N ILE A 220 -1.07 1.19 5.49
CA ILE A 220 -0.17 2.31 5.76
C ILE A 220 -0.08 2.50 7.26
N ASP A 221 1.13 2.39 7.78
CA ASP A 221 1.47 2.68 9.17
C ASP A 221 2.57 3.76 9.18
N GLN A 222 2.14 5.02 9.26
CA GLN A 222 3.01 6.21 9.27
C GLN A 222 2.43 7.29 10.21
N PRO A 223 2.21 6.98 11.50
CA PRO A 223 1.50 7.86 12.43
C PRO A 223 2.16 9.22 12.65
N GLN A 224 3.45 9.37 12.36
CA GLN A 224 4.16 10.64 12.43
C GLN A 224 3.61 11.71 11.48
N PHE A 225 2.89 11.33 10.42
CA PHE A 225 2.26 12.27 9.49
C PHE A 225 0.77 12.50 9.77
N LYS A 226 0.20 11.99 10.87
CA LYS A 226 -1.24 12.09 11.17
C LYS A 226 -1.78 13.52 11.13
N ASP A 227 -0.95 14.50 11.48
CA ASP A 227 -1.30 15.93 11.55
C ASP A 227 -0.91 16.69 10.27
N HIS A 228 -0.30 16.02 9.29
CA HIS A 228 0.09 16.62 8.02
C HIS A 228 -1.17 16.91 7.16
N PRO A 229 -1.31 18.10 6.55
CA PRO A 229 -2.55 18.51 5.87
C PRO A 229 -2.98 17.61 4.70
N ILE A 230 -2.01 17.11 3.91
CA ILE A 230 -2.26 16.21 2.77
C ILE A 230 -2.14 14.73 3.15
N LEU A 231 -1.10 14.34 3.89
CA LEU A 231 -0.80 12.94 4.19
C LEU A 231 -1.60 12.38 5.38
N GLY A 232 -2.04 13.21 6.32
CA GLY A 232 -2.57 12.75 7.61
C GLY A 232 -3.83 11.89 7.50
N LYS A 233 -4.71 12.18 6.53
CA LYS A 233 -5.93 11.40 6.31
C LYS A 233 -5.65 9.94 5.93
N LYS A 234 -4.49 9.64 5.34
CA LYS A 234 -4.13 8.32 4.80
C LYS A 234 -2.93 7.68 5.48
N SER A 235 -2.32 8.34 6.47
CA SER A 235 -1.10 7.88 7.13
C SER A 235 -1.32 6.70 8.08
N GLN A 236 -2.57 6.35 8.33
CA GLN A 236 -3.02 5.30 9.23
C GLN A 236 -4.20 4.59 8.56
N SER A 237 -3.95 3.46 7.90
CA SER A 237 -5.01 2.76 7.18
C SER A 237 -4.88 1.24 7.21
N PHE A 238 -6.03 0.58 7.35
CA PHE A 238 -6.20 -0.82 7.02
C PHE A 238 -6.45 -0.99 5.52
N CYS A 239 -5.93 -2.10 4.98
CA CYS A 239 -6.13 -2.53 3.62
C CYS A 239 -7.60 -2.84 3.38
N GLN A 240 -8.21 -2.11 2.45
CA GLN A 240 -9.61 -2.28 2.06
C GLN A 240 -9.78 -2.95 0.69
N TRP A 241 -8.70 -3.05 -0.09
CA TRP A 241 -8.68 -3.68 -1.41
C TRP A 241 -8.47 -5.20 -1.32
N THR A 242 -8.21 -5.75 -0.12
CA THR A 242 -8.30 -7.18 0.18
C THR A 242 -8.65 -7.41 1.64
N PHE A 243 -9.72 -8.15 1.91
CA PHE A 243 -10.09 -8.57 3.26
C PHE A 243 -11.04 -9.77 3.24
N MET A 244 -11.18 -10.43 4.38
CA MET A 244 -12.07 -11.57 4.57
C MET A 244 -13.07 -11.30 5.68
N ALA A 245 -14.35 -11.65 5.50
CA ALA A 245 -15.39 -11.40 6.48
C ALA A 245 -16.45 -12.51 6.50
N ARG A 246 -17.09 -12.71 7.65
CA ARG A 246 -18.34 -13.45 7.75
C ARG A 246 -19.49 -12.58 7.19
N PRO A 247 -20.54 -13.17 6.61
CA PRO A 247 -21.73 -12.41 6.22
C PRO A 247 -22.38 -11.79 7.45
N GLY A 248 -22.91 -10.57 7.30
CA GLY A 248 -23.66 -9.87 8.34
C GLY A 248 -22.80 -9.15 9.39
N VAL A 249 -21.49 -9.00 9.19
CA VAL A 249 -20.63 -8.27 10.13
C VAL A 249 -21.11 -6.80 10.27
N PRO A 250 -21.42 -6.31 11.49
CA PRO A 250 -22.06 -5.01 11.68
C PRO A 250 -21.28 -3.82 11.10
N VAL A 251 -19.95 -3.88 11.14
CA VAL A 251 -19.08 -2.82 10.60
C VAL A 251 -19.31 -2.55 9.11
N MET A 252 -19.65 -3.56 8.30
CA MET A 252 -19.89 -3.34 6.87
C MET A 252 -21.17 -2.54 6.63
N MET A 253 -22.26 -2.85 7.35
CA MET A 253 -23.49 -2.05 7.26
C MET A 253 -23.28 -0.63 7.80
N ARG A 254 -22.56 -0.49 8.92
CA ARG A 254 -22.19 0.83 9.45
C ARG A 254 -21.42 1.66 8.42
N LEU A 255 -20.48 1.05 7.72
CA LEU A 255 -19.69 1.72 6.70
C LEU A 255 -20.57 2.14 5.51
N ILE A 256 -21.46 1.26 5.03
CA ILE A 256 -22.44 1.58 3.98
C ILE A 256 -23.29 2.79 4.37
N GLU A 257 -23.86 2.78 5.58
CA GLU A 257 -24.71 3.88 6.09
C GLU A 257 -23.93 5.19 6.29
N ASN A 258 -22.69 5.11 6.75
CA ASN A 258 -21.81 6.27 6.87
C ASN A 258 -21.52 6.90 5.49
N ILE A 259 -21.25 6.06 4.49
CA ILE A 259 -21.00 6.51 3.10
C ILE A 259 -22.25 7.17 2.53
N MET A 260 -23.43 6.58 2.75
CA MET A 260 -24.70 7.16 2.35
C MET A 260 -24.90 8.55 2.95
N GLY A 261 -24.74 8.67 4.28
CA GLY A 261 -24.89 9.95 4.98
C GLY A 261 -23.85 10.99 4.56
N TRP A 262 -22.63 10.56 4.27
CA TRP A 262 -21.56 11.42 3.76
C TRP A 262 -21.85 11.93 2.35
N LEU A 263 -22.26 11.07 1.42
CA LEU A 263 -22.65 11.47 0.05
C LEU A 263 -23.84 12.42 0.07
N ASP A 264 -24.86 12.13 0.87
CA ASP A 264 -25.99 13.01 1.10
C ASP A 264 -25.57 14.39 1.61
N GLY A 265 -24.62 14.43 2.55
CA GLY A 265 -24.06 15.67 3.08
C GLY A 265 -23.33 16.48 2.00
N LEU A 266 -22.52 15.83 1.18
CA LEU A 266 -21.82 16.46 0.07
C LEU A 266 -22.77 16.99 -1.01
N ALA A 267 -23.78 16.21 -1.39
CA ALA A 267 -24.82 16.61 -2.32
C ALA A 267 -25.53 17.90 -1.85
N ARG A 268 -25.92 17.95 -0.57
CA ARG A 268 -26.52 19.15 0.05
C ARG A 268 -25.57 20.34 0.08
N GLN A 269 -24.29 20.10 0.41
CA GLN A 269 -23.27 21.16 0.45
C GLN A 269 -23.02 21.77 -0.93
N GLN A 270 -23.00 20.94 -1.97
CA GLN A 270 -22.80 21.36 -3.36
C GLN A 270 -24.09 21.88 -4.01
N GLY A 271 -25.25 21.62 -3.41
CA GLY A 271 -26.55 22.01 -3.96
C GLY A 271 -26.95 21.23 -5.22
N VAL A 272 -26.46 19.99 -5.34
CA VAL A 272 -26.65 19.13 -6.52
C VAL A 272 -27.23 17.77 -6.11
N PRO A 273 -27.90 17.03 -7.01
CA PRO A 273 -28.25 15.63 -6.74
C PRO A 273 -26.99 14.75 -6.60
N ILE A 274 -27.14 13.59 -5.95
CA ILE A 274 -26.04 12.63 -5.70
C ILE A 274 -25.30 12.24 -6.99
N SER A 275 -26.03 12.12 -8.09
CA SER A 275 -25.51 11.80 -9.42
C SER A 275 -24.55 12.85 -9.99
N GLU A 276 -24.56 14.06 -9.46
CA GLU A 276 -23.77 15.20 -9.92
C GLU A 276 -22.71 15.65 -8.89
N VAL A 277 -22.56 14.91 -7.78
CA VAL A 277 -21.54 15.21 -6.77
C VAL A 277 -20.15 15.11 -7.38
N VAL A 278 -19.39 16.20 -7.29
CA VAL A 278 -17.98 16.25 -7.69
C VAL A 278 -17.11 15.99 -6.47
N LEU A 279 -16.13 15.11 -6.61
CA LEU A 279 -15.25 14.67 -5.53
C LEU A 279 -13.81 15.00 -5.86
N ASP A 280 -13.06 15.48 -4.87
CA ASP A 280 -11.60 15.49 -4.93
C ASP A 280 -11.00 14.13 -4.49
N PHE A 281 -9.69 13.98 -4.66
CA PHE A 281 -8.98 12.74 -4.31
C PHE A 281 -9.14 12.38 -2.82
N ASP A 282 -9.00 13.36 -1.93
CA ASP A 282 -9.05 13.13 -0.49
C ASP A 282 -10.45 12.77 -0.02
N GLN A 283 -11.48 13.34 -0.65
CA GLN A 283 -12.88 13.01 -0.40
C GLN A 283 -13.18 11.55 -0.75
N VAL A 284 -12.65 11.02 -1.86
CA VAL A 284 -12.78 9.59 -2.18
C VAL A 284 -12.13 8.74 -1.08
N ILE A 285 -10.89 9.04 -0.71
CA ILE A 285 -10.14 8.28 0.30
C ILE A 285 -10.80 8.32 1.69
N SER A 286 -11.27 9.49 2.10
CA SER A 286 -11.86 9.73 3.42
C SER A 286 -13.35 9.42 3.55
N GLY A 287 -14.07 9.44 2.43
CA GLY A 287 -15.50 9.17 2.37
C GLY A 287 -15.83 7.69 2.19
N THR A 288 -15.14 7.01 1.27
CA THR A 288 -15.41 5.60 0.91
C THR A 288 -14.20 4.70 0.90
N GLY A 289 -13.00 5.27 0.84
CA GLY A 289 -11.77 4.51 0.72
C GLY A 289 -11.18 4.03 2.06
N PRO A 290 -9.85 3.82 2.12
CA PRO A 290 -9.20 3.18 3.25
C PRO A 290 -9.39 3.91 4.57
N SER A 291 -9.49 5.24 4.59
CA SER A 291 -9.66 5.99 5.83
C SER A 291 -11.07 5.84 6.41
N ALA A 292 -12.10 5.81 5.55
CA ALA A 292 -13.48 5.55 5.97
C ALA A 292 -13.63 4.14 6.55
N PHE A 293 -13.07 3.15 5.85
CA PHE A 293 -13.01 1.76 6.29
C PHE A 293 -12.31 1.62 7.65
N THR A 294 -11.14 2.25 7.81
CA THR A 294 -10.35 2.24 9.04
C THR A 294 -11.10 2.85 10.20
N ALA A 295 -11.70 4.03 10.00
CA ALA A 295 -12.47 4.71 11.04
C ALA A 295 -13.68 3.88 11.49
N ALA A 296 -14.40 3.24 10.55
CA ALA A 296 -15.53 2.38 10.87
C ALA A 296 -15.11 1.14 11.68
N ILE A 297 -13.98 0.51 11.34
CA ILE A 297 -13.46 -0.66 12.07
C ILE A 297 -12.98 -0.28 13.47
N ILE A 298 -12.20 0.78 13.62
CA ILE A 298 -11.75 1.24 14.94
C ILE A 298 -12.96 1.60 15.80
N LYS A 299 -13.97 2.25 15.22
CA LYS A 299 -15.23 2.53 15.92
C LYS A 299 -15.93 1.25 16.37
N GLU A 300 -16.07 0.26 15.48
CA GLU A 300 -16.71 -1.01 15.83
C GLU A 300 -15.94 -1.77 16.90
N MET A 301 -14.60 -1.78 16.84
CA MET A 301 -13.75 -2.38 17.86
C MET A 301 -13.97 -1.73 19.22
N ASN A 302 -14.11 -0.40 19.23
CA ASN A 302 -14.36 0.38 20.44
C ASN A 302 -15.78 0.17 21.00
N ASP A 303 -16.79 0.09 20.14
CA ASP A 303 -18.18 -0.19 20.56
C ASP A 303 -18.29 -1.59 21.20
N ASN A 304 -17.44 -2.54 20.80
CA ASN A 304 -17.42 -3.92 21.30
C ASN A 304 -16.33 -4.18 22.37
N ARG A 305 -15.55 -3.17 22.78
CA ARG A 305 -14.49 -3.36 23.79
C ARG A 305 -15.09 -3.61 25.18
N PRO A 306 -14.43 -4.38 26.06
CA PRO A 306 -14.93 -4.58 27.42
C PRO A 306 -15.07 -3.23 28.17
N PRO A 307 -16.14 -3.02 28.95
CA PRO A 307 -16.31 -1.78 29.69
C PRO A 307 -15.12 -1.48 30.62
N GLY A 308 -14.64 -0.24 30.59
CA GLY A 308 -13.52 0.21 31.43
C GLY A 308 -12.12 -0.11 30.88
N THR A 309 -11.99 -0.69 29.69
CA THR A 309 -10.68 -0.82 29.02
C THR A 309 -10.28 0.47 28.31
N VAL A 310 -8.98 0.61 28.06
CA VAL A 310 -8.41 1.70 27.26
C VAL A 310 -9.06 1.73 25.89
N GLU A 311 -9.24 2.94 25.36
CA GLU A 311 -9.72 3.16 24.00
C GLU A 311 -8.73 2.60 22.98
N ILE A 312 -9.27 1.92 21.97
CA ILE A 312 -8.52 1.37 20.86
C ILE A 312 -8.30 2.50 19.87
N ASN A 313 -7.05 2.85 19.63
CA ASN A 313 -6.62 3.84 18.65
C ASN A 313 -5.56 3.22 17.73
N TRP A 314 -4.99 4.01 16.81
CA TRP A 314 -3.97 3.51 15.89
C TRP A 314 -2.70 3.00 16.59
N ASP A 315 -2.36 3.48 17.80
CA ASP A 315 -1.20 2.97 18.55
C ASP A 315 -1.34 1.47 18.87
N THR A 316 -2.57 0.93 18.84
CA THR A 316 -2.81 -0.51 18.95
C THR A 316 -2.28 -1.31 17.76
N PHE A 317 -2.16 -0.66 16.61
CA PHE A 317 -1.82 -1.25 15.30
C PHE A 317 -0.48 -0.77 14.73
N HIS A 318 0.18 0.18 15.39
CA HIS A 318 1.48 0.71 14.98
C HIS A 318 2.59 -0.31 15.26
N GLU A 319 3.53 -0.46 14.32
CA GLU A 319 4.69 -1.38 14.40
C GLU A 319 4.28 -2.83 14.73
N LEU A 320 3.23 -3.34 14.07
CA LEU A 320 2.83 -4.73 14.21
C LEU A 320 3.90 -5.67 13.63
N ASP A 321 4.64 -6.36 14.50
CA ASP A 321 5.54 -7.45 14.11
C ASP A 321 4.79 -8.75 13.77
N GLU A 322 3.62 -8.96 14.38
CA GLU A 322 2.79 -10.15 14.18
C GLU A 322 1.31 -9.78 14.27
N SER A 323 0.46 -10.59 13.63
CA SER A 323 -0.99 -10.41 13.66
C SER A 323 -1.58 -10.39 15.08
N LYS A 324 -2.73 -9.75 15.26
CA LYS A 324 -3.44 -9.63 16.54
C LYS A 324 -4.96 -9.64 16.36
N VAL A 325 -5.68 -10.32 17.25
CA VAL A 325 -7.14 -10.22 17.31
C VAL A 325 -7.56 -9.09 18.25
N VAL A 326 -8.37 -8.17 17.75
CA VAL A 326 -8.97 -7.06 18.51
C VAL A 326 -10.45 -7.03 18.22
N SER A 327 -11.29 -7.20 19.26
CA SER A 327 -12.74 -7.22 19.16
C SER A 327 -13.27 -8.11 18.01
N ARG A 328 -12.77 -9.35 17.94
CA ARG A 328 -13.09 -10.37 16.92
C ARG A 328 -12.63 -10.06 15.50
N VAL A 329 -11.82 -9.03 15.30
CA VAL A 329 -11.16 -8.74 14.03
C VAL A 329 -9.70 -9.16 14.13
N LEU A 330 -9.25 -10.06 13.26
CA LEU A 330 -7.84 -10.40 13.11
C LEU A 330 -7.18 -9.35 12.21
N VAL A 331 -6.24 -8.60 12.78
CA VAL A 331 -5.42 -7.61 12.08
C VAL A 331 -4.07 -8.23 11.78
N LEU A 332 -3.74 -8.34 10.50
CA LEU A 332 -2.45 -8.78 10.00
C LEU A 332 -1.49 -7.58 9.89
N ASP A 333 -0.19 -7.87 9.95
CA ASP A 333 0.86 -6.87 9.71
C ASP A 333 0.83 -6.33 8.27
N VAL A 334 1.66 -5.33 8.01
CA VAL A 334 1.75 -4.67 6.70
C VAL A 334 2.25 -5.63 5.61
N GLU A 335 3.18 -6.53 5.93
CA GLU A 335 3.75 -7.46 4.96
C GLU A 335 2.70 -8.46 4.44
N ALA A 336 1.69 -8.80 5.24
CA ALA A 336 0.69 -9.80 4.86
C ALA A 336 -0.11 -9.41 3.61
N PHE A 337 -0.75 -8.25 3.63
CA PHE A 337 -1.53 -7.77 2.49
C PHE A 337 -0.78 -6.75 1.66
N ALA A 338 -0.04 -5.84 2.28
CA ALA A 338 0.46 -4.64 1.62
C ALA A 338 1.97 -4.70 1.34
N ALA A 339 2.48 -5.89 0.99
CA ALA A 339 3.90 -6.15 0.77
C ALA A 339 4.52 -5.28 -0.32
N GLY A 340 5.78 -4.89 -0.16
CA GLY A 340 6.58 -4.31 -1.24
C GLY A 340 6.23 -2.86 -1.64
N GLN A 341 5.54 -2.11 -0.77
CA GLN A 341 5.20 -0.70 -1.04
C GLN A 341 6.36 0.28 -0.78
N GLY A 342 7.45 -0.18 -0.16
CA GLY A 342 8.63 0.65 0.12
C GLY A 342 8.45 1.59 1.31
N HIS A 343 7.40 1.43 2.10
CA HIS A 343 7.13 2.13 3.34
C HIS A 343 6.54 1.17 4.40
N SER A 344 6.35 1.65 5.63
CA SER A 344 5.68 0.93 6.73
C SER A 344 6.23 -0.49 6.98
N ASP A 345 7.53 -0.69 6.77
CA ASP A 345 8.20 -1.98 6.88
C ASP A 345 7.52 -3.13 6.10
N SER A 346 6.89 -2.80 4.97
CA SER A 346 6.14 -3.72 4.08
C SER A 346 6.96 -4.84 3.43
N GLY A 347 8.24 -5.04 3.75
CA GLY A 347 9.04 -6.13 3.22
C GLY A 347 9.05 -6.19 1.67
N ASN A 348 8.90 -7.39 1.12
CA ASN A 348 8.81 -7.61 -0.33
C ASN A 348 7.93 -8.82 -0.67
N HIS A 349 7.52 -8.94 -1.93
CA HIS A 349 6.62 -10.00 -2.39
C HIS A 349 7.15 -11.44 -2.28
N ASN A 350 8.46 -11.64 -2.05
CA ASN A 350 9.04 -12.97 -1.84
C ASN A 350 9.11 -13.35 -0.35
N ALA A 351 8.74 -12.42 0.55
CA ALA A 351 8.78 -12.67 1.97
C ALA A 351 7.77 -13.75 2.38
N ARG A 352 8.01 -14.36 3.54
CA ARG A 352 7.15 -15.44 4.05
C ARG A 352 5.78 -14.90 4.45
N GLY A 353 5.70 -13.68 4.97
CA GLY A 353 4.47 -13.04 5.40
C GLY A 353 3.58 -12.62 4.23
N ALA A 354 4.14 -12.32 3.05
CA ALA A 354 3.38 -11.85 1.89
C ALA A 354 2.33 -12.87 1.41
N LEU A 355 1.05 -12.53 1.58
CA LEU A 355 -0.10 -13.36 1.22
C LEU A 355 -0.68 -12.99 -0.15
N VAL A 356 -0.67 -11.70 -0.48
CA VAL A 356 -1.13 -11.16 -1.75
C VAL A 356 -0.16 -10.11 -2.30
N LYS A 357 -0.33 -9.75 -3.57
CA LYS A 357 0.43 -8.69 -4.25
C LYS A 357 -0.54 -7.79 -5.00
N HIS A 358 -0.52 -6.50 -4.69
CA HIS A 358 -1.30 -5.49 -5.40
C HIS A 358 -0.46 -4.86 -6.50
N HIS A 359 -0.98 -4.84 -7.73
CA HIS A 359 -0.24 -4.30 -8.87
C HIS A 359 -0.46 -2.79 -9.08
N TYR A 360 -1.51 -2.18 -8.50
CA TYR A 360 -1.79 -0.72 -8.58
C TYR A 360 -1.88 -0.19 -10.03
N HIS A 361 -2.44 -1.00 -10.92
CA HIS A 361 -2.46 -0.70 -12.34
C HIS A 361 -3.85 -0.81 -12.96
N ALA A 362 -4.85 -1.38 -12.28
CA ALA A 362 -6.18 -1.56 -12.85
C ALA A 362 -6.97 -0.27 -12.87
N SER A 363 -7.11 0.39 -11.72
CA SER A 363 -7.95 1.56 -11.63
C SER A 363 -7.19 2.84 -11.98
N ASN A 364 -7.64 3.52 -13.03
CA ASN A 364 -7.17 4.87 -13.37
C ASN A 364 -8.02 5.97 -12.71
N TRP A 365 -8.73 5.67 -11.62
CA TRP A 365 -9.55 6.66 -10.92
C TRP A 365 -8.77 7.91 -10.46
N PRO A 366 -7.47 7.84 -10.07
CA PRO A 366 -6.73 9.05 -9.67
C PRO A 366 -6.52 10.03 -10.82
N SER A 367 -6.68 9.62 -12.08
CA SER A 367 -6.67 10.55 -13.22
C SER A 367 -7.94 11.41 -13.29
N ARG A 368 -9.07 10.89 -12.81
CA ARG A 368 -10.36 11.62 -12.75
C ARG A 368 -10.50 12.43 -11.46
N HIS A 369 -9.79 12.03 -10.42
CA HIS A 369 -9.70 12.70 -9.13
C HIS A 369 -8.22 12.97 -8.81
N PRO A 370 -7.59 13.98 -9.44
CA PRO A 370 -6.16 14.20 -9.29
C PRO A 370 -5.81 14.54 -7.85
N ARG A 371 -4.67 14.01 -7.39
CA ARG A 371 -4.06 14.42 -6.13
C ARG A 371 -3.73 15.91 -6.17
N TYR A 372 -3.63 16.51 -5.00
CA TYR A 372 -3.06 17.84 -4.89
C TYR A 372 -1.66 17.87 -5.54
N ASN A 373 -1.44 18.86 -6.40
CA ASN A 373 -0.22 18.98 -7.17
C ASN A 373 0.30 20.41 -7.05
N HIS A 374 1.40 20.61 -6.32
CA HIS A 374 1.97 21.94 -6.17
C HIS A 374 2.59 22.40 -7.51
N PRO A 375 2.32 23.63 -7.98
CA PRO A 375 2.73 24.09 -9.32
C PRO A 375 4.24 24.03 -9.56
N ALA A 376 5.06 24.16 -8.50
CA ALA A 376 6.52 24.09 -8.58
C ALA A 376 7.10 22.72 -8.18
N TYR A 377 6.45 21.98 -7.28
CA TYR A 377 7.10 20.86 -6.55
C TYR A 377 6.37 19.53 -6.67
N GLY A 378 5.28 19.48 -7.45
CA GLY A 378 4.58 18.22 -7.64
C GLY A 378 3.70 17.83 -6.44
N PRO A 379 3.17 16.59 -6.47
CA PRO A 379 2.48 15.96 -5.35
C PRO A 379 3.48 15.46 -4.29
N VAL A 380 3.18 15.68 -3.00
CA VAL A 380 4.02 15.24 -1.86
C VAL A 380 4.16 13.72 -1.78
N GLU A 381 3.21 12.97 -2.34
CA GLU A 381 3.18 11.51 -2.36
C GLU A 381 4.35 10.89 -3.12
N GLN A 382 5.05 11.65 -3.98
CA GLN A 382 6.30 11.21 -4.61
C GLN A 382 7.41 10.91 -3.57
N CYS A 383 7.33 11.50 -2.38
CA CYS A 383 8.24 11.21 -1.28
C CYS A 383 8.06 9.81 -0.68
N ASN A 384 6.97 9.10 -1.00
CA ASN A 384 6.65 7.77 -0.48
C ASN A 384 6.89 7.63 1.04
N TRP A 385 6.36 8.59 1.81
CA TRP A 385 6.47 8.62 3.27
C TRP A 385 7.87 8.84 3.85
N GLU A 386 8.88 9.19 3.04
CA GLU A 386 10.23 9.47 3.53
C GLU A 386 10.26 10.82 4.28
N PRO A 387 10.59 10.86 5.59
CA PRO A 387 10.46 12.07 6.41
C PRO A 387 11.26 13.27 5.93
N ASN A 388 12.49 13.09 5.43
CA ASN A 388 13.31 14.22 5.00
C ASN A 388 12.79 14.83 3.69
N CYS A 389 12.28 14.00 2.78
CA CYS A 389 11.66 14.41 1.53
C CYS A 389 10.38 15.19 1.81
N VAL A 390 9.50 14.67 2.68
CA VAL A 390 8.26 15.38 3.06
C VAL A 390 8.58 16.71 3.73
N ALA A 391 9.50 16.73 4.71
CA ALA A 391 9.90 17.96 5.37
C ALA A 391 10.52 18.99 4.41
N LYS A 392 11.27 18.52 3.41
CA LYS A 392 11.80 19.38 2.34
C LYS A 392 10.67 19.95 1.48
N TRP A 393 9.72 19.13 1.07
CA TRP A 393 8.56 19.57 0.29
C TRP A 393 7.74 20.61 1.06
N ASP A 394 7.51 20.40 2.36
CA ASP A 394 6.81 21.36 3.23
C ASP A 394 7.57 22.69 3.33
N ALA A 395 8.88 22.65 3.54
CA ALA A 395 9.71 23.86 3.62
C ALA A 395 9.74 24.62 2.30
N ASP A 396 9.88 23.91 1.17
CA ASP A 396 9.95 24.50 -0.16
C ASP A 396 8.60 25.12 -0.56
N THR A 397 7.48 24.46 -0.26
CA THR A 397 6.12 24.99 -0.53
C THR A 397 5.76 26.17 0.37
N ALA A 398 6.17 26.14 1.65
CA ALA A 398 6.02 27.29 2.54
C ALA A 398 6.85 28.49 2.09
N ALA A 399 8.09 28.27 1.63
CA ALA A 399 8.93 29.32 1.07
C ALA A 399 8.35 29.89 -0.23
N PHE A 400 7.80 29.04 -1.11
CA PHE A 400 7.12 29.46 -2.33
C PHE A 400 5.95 30.39 -2.05
N ALA A 401 5.15 30.10 -1.02
CA ALA A 401 4.01 30.92 -0.63
C ALA A 401 4.40 32.33 -0.15
N LEU A 402 5.67 32.57 0.23
CA LEU A 402 6.19 33.88 0.63
C LEU A 402 6.69 34.73 -0.54
N LEU A 403 6.86 34.15 -1.74
CA LEU A 403 7.31 34.85 -2.94
C LEU A 403 6.20 35.72 -3.54
N SER A 404 6.59 36.80 -4.23
CA SER A 404 5.64 37.58 -5.04
C SER A 404 5.10 36.77 -6.22
N GLU A 405 3.95 37.14 -6.77
CA GLU A 405 3.35 36.42 -7.91
C GLU A 405 4.26 36.35 -9.14
N GLU A 406 5.08 37.39 -9.38
CA GLU A 406 6.05 37.41 -10.47
C GLU A 406 7.18 36.41 -10.25
N GLU A 407 7.70 36.33 -9.01
CA GLU A 407 8.73 35.37 -8.62
C GLU A 407 8.20 33.93 -8.66
N GLN A 408 6.96 33.70 -8.22
CA GLN A 408 6.31 32.40 -8.31
C GLN A 408 6.20 31.93 -9.76
N LYS A 409 5.69 32.79 -10.65
CA LYS A 409 5.57 32.47 -12.10
C LYS A 409 6.94 32.17 -12.71
N LYS A 410 7.94 32.99 -12.39
CA LYS A 410 9.31 32.78 -12.88
C LYS A 410 9.89 31.46 -12.39
N LEU A 411 9.73 31.13 -11.10
CA LEU A 411 10.22 29.88 -10.54
C LEU A 411 9.54 28.66 -11.16
N VAL A 412 8.22 28.70 -11.33
CA VAL A 412 7.47 27.64 -12.02
C VAL A 412 7.97 27.47 -13.45
N GLN A 413 8.16 28.57 -14.19
CA GLN A 413 8.68 28.53 -15.55
C GLN A 413 10.10 27.95 -15.60
N ASP A 414 11.00 28.40 -14.72
CA ASP A 414 12.38 27.91 -14.64
C ASP A 414 12.43 26.41 -14.33
N ILE A 415 11.54 25.92 -13.45
CA ILE A 415 11.41 24.49 -13.14
C ILE A 415 10.87 23.72 -14.35
N GLN A 416 9.85 24.23 -15.03
CA GLN A 416 9.28 23.60 -16.22
C GLN A 416 10.30 23.48 -17.36
N VAL A 417 11.08 24.53 -17.62
CA VAL A 417 12.16 24.51 -18.62
C VAL A 417 13.21 23.47 -18.26
N LYS A 418 13.61 23.38 -16.98
CA LYS A 418 14.56 22.35 -16.52
C LYS A 418 14.00 20.94 -16.67
N ALA A 419 12.74 20.74 -16.31
CA ALA A 419 12.07 19.44 -16.45
C ALA A 419 11.98 19.01 -17.92
N GLN A 420 11.63 19.92 -18.82
CA GLN A 420 11.61 19.68 -20.27
C GLN A 420 13.01 19.31 -20.79
N ALA A 421 14.04 20.06 -20.43
CA ALA A 421 15.41 19.78 -20.84
C ALA A 421 15.89 18.40 -20.35
N GLN A 422 15.53 18.03 -19.11
CA GLN A 422 15.84 16.71 -18.56
C GLN A 422 15.09 15.60 -19.31
N GLN A 423 13.81 15.79 -19.60
CA GLN A 423 13.01 14.82 -20.36
C GLN A 423 13.55 14.63 -21.78
N GLU A 424 13.96 15.70 -22.46
CA GLU A 424 14.61 15.62 -23.78
C GLU A 424 15.93 14.85 -23.71
N GLN A 425 16.71 15.06 -22.65
CA GLN A 425 17.95 14.33 -22.41
C GLN A 425 17.70 12.84 -22.17
N GLU A 426 16.69 12.48 -21.37
CA GLU A 426 16.30 11.08 -21.13
C GLU A 426 15.81 10.41 -22.41
N LEU A 427 14.93 11.05 -23.18
CA LEU A 427 14.47 10.54 -24.49
C LEU A 427 15.60 10.40 -25.51
N PHE A 428 16.62 11.24 -25.42
CA PHE A 428 17.82 11.11 -26.23
C PHE A 428 18.65 9.89 -25.82
N LEU A 429 18.87 9.68 -24.52
CA LEU A 429 19.58 8.52 -23.99
C LEU A 429 18.84 7.21 -24.28
N GLU A 430 17.51 7.17 -24.15
CA GLU A 430 16.70 6.00 -24.50
C GLU A 430 16.81 5.64 -25.98
N ARG A 431 16.81 6.64 -26.88
CA ARG A 431 17.00 6.40 -28.31
C ARG A 431 18.37 5.81 -28.62
N ILE A 432 19.42 6.29 -27.94
CA ILE A 432 20.76 5.71 -28.08
C ILE A 432 20.75 4.26 -27.59
N ALA A 433 20.19 3.98 -26.41
CA ALA A 433 20.11 2.64 -25.86
C ALA A 433 19.32 1.67 -26.78
N GLN A 434 18.21 2.12 -27.37
CA GLN A 434 17.45 1.34 -28.35
C GLN A 434 18.27 1.05 -29.62
N GLN A 435 19.02 2.03 -30.12
CA GLN A 435 19.91 1.81 -31.27
C GLN A 435 21.02 0.79 -30.94
N GLU A 436 21.61 0.86 -29.75
CA GLU A 436 22.60 -0.12 -29.30
C GLU A 436 22.00 -1.53 -29.20
N ILE A 437 20.78 -1.67 -28.66
CA ILE A 437 20.07 -2.96 -28.61
C ILE A 437 19.81 -3.50 -30.02
N LEU A 438 19.31 -2.66 -30.94
CA LEU A 438 19.06 -3.06 -32.32
C LEU A 438 20.35 -3.49 -33.02
N GLN A 439 21.45 -2.77 -32.78
CA GLN A 439 22.75 -3.09 -33.35
C GLN A 439 23.29 -4.42 -32.78
N GLN A 440 23.12 -4.67 -31.47
CA GLN A 440 23.47 -5.95 -30.85
C GLN A 440 22.63 -7.10 -31.41
N GLN A 441 21.32 -6.89 -31.61
CA GLN A 441 20.44 -7.88 -32.22
C GLN A 441 20.82 -8.18 -33.67
N GLN A 442 21.20 -7.16 -34.45
CA GLN A 442 21.72 -7.34 -35.81
C GLN A 442 23.03 -8.14 -35.82
N VAL A 443 23.97 -7.81 -34.93
CA VAL A 443 25.23 -8.57 -34.81
C VAL A 443 24.96 -10.03 -34.42
N GLN A 444 24.03 -10.29 -33.50
CA GLN A 444 23.64 -11.66 -33.13
C GLN A 444 22.97 -12.39 -34.30
N ALA A 445 22.09 -11.73 -35.06
CA ALA A 445 21.46 -12.30 -36.24
C ALA A 445 22.47 -12.60 -37.35
N ASP A 446 23.48 -11.75 -37.55
CA ASP A 446 24.54 -11.96 -38.52
C ASP A 446 25.51 -13.08 -38.12
N GLN A 447 25.80 -13.25 -36.83
CA GLN A 447 26.60 -14.38 -36.32
C GLN A 447 25.86 -15.72 -36.43
N GLN A 448 24.53 -15.72 -36.46
CA GLN A 448 23.69 -16.92 -36.63
C GLN A 448 23.39 -17.25 -38.10
N ARG A 449 23.88 -16.44 -39.06
CA ARG A 449 23.68 -16.66 -40.49
C ARG A 449 24.66 -17.75 -41.01
N PRO A 450 24.20 -18.88 -41.59
CA PRO A 450 25.11 -19.91 -42.08
C PRO A 450 25.93 -19.41 -43.27
N LEU A 451 27.26 -19.65 -43.26
CA LEU A 451 28.13 -19.46 -44.43
C LEU A 451 27.68 -20.39 -45.57
N GLN A 452 26.88 -19.87 -46.50
CA GLN A 452 26.66 -20.55 -47.77
C GLN A 452 27.90 -20.37 -48.64
N ALA A 453 28.59 -21.47 -48.90
CA ALA A 453 29.72 -21.57 -49.79
C ALA A 453 29.32 -21.21 -51.23
N GLU A 454 30.04 -20.26 -51.83
CA GLU A 454 30.06 -20.04 -53.27
C GLU A 454 30.48 -21.34 -53.97
N THR A 455 29.63 -21.86 -54.85
CA THR A 455 29.95 -23.03 -55.68
C THR A 455 30.38 -22.54 -57.08
N PRO A 456 31.46 -23.05 -57.68
CA PRO A 456 31.97 -22.53 -58.95
C PRO A 456 31.04 -22.87 -60.13
N GLN A 457 30.73 -21.87 -60.97
CA GLN A 457 30.09 -22.09 -62.26
C GLN A 457 31.05 -22.87 -63.18
N LYS A 458 30.55 -23.95 -63.79
CA LYS A 458 31.20 -24.66 -64.90
C LYS A 458 31.11 -23.80 -66.16
N GLU A 459 32.26 -23.37 -66.67
CA GLU A 459 32.40 -22.89 -68.06
C GLU A 459 32.64 -24.07 -69.00
N ASP A 460 31.71 -24.24 -69.95
CA ASP A 460 31.93 -25.02 -71.17
C ASP A 460 32.60 -24.12 -72.23
N GLN A 461 33.79 -24.55 -72.67
CA GLN A 461 34.38 -24.44 -74.02
C GLN A 461 34.46 -23.07 -74.73
N GLN A 462 35.71 -22.61 -74.92
CA GLN A 462 36.16 -21.63 -75.94
C GLN A 462 36.02 -22.17 -77.38
N PRO A 463 35.88 -21.28 -78.39
CA PRO A 463 37.05 -20.79 -79.16
C PRO A 463 37.03 -19.26 -79.45
N PRO A 464 38.12 -18.67 -79.99
CA PRO A 464 38.59 -17.35 -79.57
C PRO A 464 38.54 -16.22 -80.62
N VAL A 465 39.00 -15.03 -80.17
CA VAL A 465 39.62 -13.89 -80.89
C VAL A 465 38.67 -12.79 -81.40
N HIS A 466 38.76 -11.56 -80.87
CA HIS A 466 39.54 -10.44 -81.44
C HIS A 466 39.32 -9.10 -80.67
N LEU A 467 40.39 -8.30 -80.63
CA LEU A 467 40.55 -6.97 -80.01
C LEU A 467 39.75 -5.83 -80.67
N GLY A 468 39.46 -4.77 -79.90
CA GLY A 468 39.17 -3.39 -80.35
C GLY A 468 38.21 -2.67 -79.39
N GLU A 469 38.67 -1.80 -78.50
CA GLU A 469 38.95 -0.35 -78.67
C GLU A 469 37.76 0.59 -78.32
N GLN A 470 38.08 1.53 -77.42
CA GLN A 470 37.62 2.93 -77.32
C GLN A 470 36.16 3.29 -76.97
N GLU A 471 36.00 3.77 -75.73
CA GLU A 471 35.59 5.14 -75.33
C GLU A 471 34.29 5.78 -75.88
N PRO A 472 33.84 6.94 -75.34
CA PRO A 472 32.62 7.08 -74.53
C PRO A 472 31.51 7.86 -75.29
N GLU A 473 30.32 8.03 -74.70
CA GLU A 473 29.63 9.34 -74.62
C GLU A 473 28.20 9.31 -74.05
N GLN A 474 27.94 10.36 -73.26
CA GLN A 474 26.72 11.18 -73.18
C GLN A 474 25.41 10.62 -72.59
N LYS A 475 25.14 11.12 -71.37
CA LYS A 475 23.92 11.79 -70.85
C LYS A 475 22.84 12.20 -71.88
N PRO A 476 21.56 12.38 -71.48
CA PRO A 476 21.11 13.14 -70.28
C PRO A 476 20.62 12.32 -69.09
#